data_AF-A0A1I5R0M4-F1
#
_entry.id   AF-A0A1I5R0M4-F1
#
_cell.length_a   1.000
_cell.length_b   1.000
_cell.length_c   1.000
_cell.angle_alpha   90.00
_cell.angle_beta   90.00
_cell.angle_gamma   90.00
#
_symmetry.space_group_name_H-M   'P 1'
#
loop_
_entity.id
_entity.type
_entity.pdbx_description
1 polymer ?
#
loop_
_entity_poly.entity_id
_entity_poly.type
_entity_poly.pdbx_seq_one_letter_code
_entity_poly.pdbx_strand_id
1 'polypeptide(L)'
;MSQTDRVFRPLAAVGLVGAPLLVLVLPPLLTSAGDHASAQEQFTALAGGPAEYGGMFVQAAGALCLVLAAVGVLAVVTARRRGRVPGGLAASTGVVGAGALLLVLGVELTQAFVVAEGTDPPADVALALAINDWPLFGWLLGVGIVALLLTLFCAALALWRTGLVRGVVPAAFVAALLTTLIPMSDAVAAVVPSVCLLLPSAWLAFRLLRPAATAAPVTDGPAPVGAGAPAT
;
A
#
# COMPACT_ATOMS: atom_id res chain seq x y z
N MET A 1 12.42 1.55 24.31
CA MET A 1 11.74 1.06 23.09
C MET A 1 11.95 -0.44 23.02
N SER A 2 10.90 -1.26 22.94
CA SER A 2 11.06 -2.72 22.83
C SER A 2 11.72 -3.10 21.50
N GLN A 3 12.37 -4.25 21.45
CA GLN A 3 13.03 -4.77 20.23
C GLN A 3 12.02 -4.90 19.07
N THR A 4 10.78 -5.28 19.38
CA THR A 4 9.64 -5.35 18.47
C THR A 4 9.36 -3.98 17.80
N ASP A 5 9.32 -2.90 18.57
CA ASP A 5 9.07 -1.55 18.03
C ASP A 5 10.18 -1.08 17.07
N ARG A 6 11.44 -1.50 17.27
CA ARG A 6 12.56 -1.14 16.40
C ARG A 6 12.47 -1.80 15.02
N VAL A 7 11.94 -3.00 14.93
CA VAL A 7 11.86 -3.78 13.69
C VAL A 7 10.57 -3.49 12.93
N PHE A 8 9.42 -3.48 13.62
CA PHE A 8 8.12 -3.40 12.95
C PHE A 8 7.71 -1.98 12.52
N ARG A 9 8.24 -0.93 13.14
CA ARG A 9 8.00 0.46 12.72
C ARG A 9 8.59 0.80 11.34
N PRO A 10 9.88 0.53 11.06
CA PRO A 10 10.41 0.77 9.72
C PRO A 10 9.77 -0.14 8.68
N LEU A 11 9.46 -1.40 9.03
CA LEU A 11 8.70 -2.31 8.17
C LEU A 11 7.32 -1.74 7.79
N ALA A 12 6.57 -1.24 8.77
CA ALA A 12 5.29 -0.58 8.53
C ALA A 12 5.44 0.67 7.65
N ALA A 13 6.46 1.49 7.90
CA ALA A 13 6.73 2.71 7.15
C ALA A 13 7.07 2.43 5.68
N VAL A 14 7.97 1.47 5.43
CA VAL A 14 8.34 1.02 4.08
C VAL A 14 7.12 0.43 3.37
N GLY A 15 6.34 -0.41 4.05
CA GLY A 15 5.14 -1.00 3.47
C GLY A 15 4.07 0.04 3.10
N LEU A 16 3.79 1.00 3.98
CA LEU A 16 2.75 2.01 3.77
C LEU A 16 3.01 2.94 2.57
N VAL A 17 4.29 3.22 2.28
CA VAL A 17 4.70 4.02 1.11
C VAL A 17 4.89 3.13 -0.11
N GLY A 18 5.59 2.00 0.07
CA GLY A 18 5.92 1.07 -1.00
C GLY A 18 4.69 0.46 -1.66
N ALA A 19 3.66 0.09 -0.90
CA ALA A 19 2.46 -0.54 -1.46
C ALA A 19 1.73 0.34 -2.50
N PRO A 20 1.28 1.58 -2.19
CA PRO A 20 0.66 2.43 -3.20
C PRO A 20 1.64 2.86 -4.31
N LEU A 21 2.93 3.06 -3.99
CA LEU A 21 3.93 3.45 -4.99
C LEU A 21 4.14 2.35 -6.05
N LEU A 22 4.34 1.12 -5.60
CA LEU A 22 4.70 -0.01 -6.46
C LEU A 22 3.48 -0.66 -7.12
N VAL A 23 2.28 -0.55 -6.55
CA VAL A 23 1.06 -1.10 -7.15
C VAL A 23 0.37 -0.09 -8.09
N LEU A 24 0.41 1.21 -7.78
CA LEU A 24 -0.43 2.20 -8.49
C LEU A 24 0.37 3.23 -9.30
N VAL A 25 1.60 3.57 -8.88
CA VAL A 25 2.33 4.72 -9.45
C VAL A 25 3.40 4.26 -10.44
N LEU A 26 4.27 3.34 -10.03
CA LEU A 26 5.37 2.87 -10.86
C LEU A 26 4.90 2.03 -12.07
N PRO A 27 3.91 1.12 -11.96
CA PRO A 27 3.48 0.34 -13.11
C PRO A 27 3.05 1.16 -14.34
N PRO A 28 2.18 2.19 -14.23
CA PRO A 28 1.83 3.03 -15.39
C PRO A 28 3.02 3.85 -15.90
N LEU A 29 3.95 4.28 -15.05
CA LEU A 29 5.15 5.04 -15.47
C LEU A 29 6.20 4.18 -16.19
N LEU A 30 6.26 2.89 -15.86
CA LEU A 30 7.16 1.93 -16.49
C LEU A 30 6.57 1.38 -17.79
N THR A 31 5.23 1.32 -17.90
CA THR A 31 4.53 0.88 -19.11
C THR A 31 4.31 2.02 -20.11
N SER A 32 4.27 3.29 -19.68
CA SER A 32 4.20 4.46 -20.58
C SER A 32 5.46 4.69 -21.44
N ALA A 33 6.46 3.80 -21.37
CA ALA A 33 7.59 3.80 -22.29
C ALA A 33 7.24 3.18 -23.67
N GLY A 34 6.11 2.48 -23.79
CA GLY A 34 5.53 2.04 -25.05
C GLY A 34 4.14 2.67 -25.23
N ASP A 35 3.99 3.50 -26.25
CA ASP A 35 2.77 4.24 -26.60
C ASP A 35 1.70 3.28 -27.20
N HIS A 36 1.35 2.22 -26.48
CA HIS A 36 0.38 1.22 -26.93
C HIS A 36 -1.03 1.65 -26.51
N ALA A 37 -1.86 1.96 -27.49
CA ALA A 37 -3.23 2.43 -27.29
C ALA A 37 -4.20 1.31 -26.92
N SER A 38 -3.82 0.04 -27.09
CA SER A 38 -4.65 -1.12 -26.78
C SER A 38 -3.86 -2.31 -26.22
N ALA A 39 -4.52 -3.17 -25.44
CA ALA A 39 -3.95 -4.43 -24.94
C ALA A 39 -3.49 -5.34 -26.09
N GLN A 40 -4.17 -5.27 -27.24
CA GLN A 40 -3.79 -6.01 -28.44
C GLN A 40 -2.44 -5.53 -29.01
N GLU A 41 -2.20 -4.23 -29.06
CA GLU A 41 -0.90 -3.67 -29.46
C GLU A 41 0.21 -4.08 -28.50
N GLN A 42 -0.08 -4.12 -27.20
CA GLN A 42 0.87 -4.52 -26.16
C GLN A 42 1.28 -6.01 -26.30
N PHE A 43 0.32 -6.93 -26.44
CA PHE A 43 0.62 -8.36 -26.64
C PHE A 43 1.26 -8.65 -27.99
N THR A 44 0.89 -7.91 -29.04
CA THR A 44 1.52 -8.06 -30.37
C THR A 44 2.97 -7.58 -30.36
N ALA A 45 3.24 -6.46 -29.67
CA ALA A 45 4.61 -5.97 -29.47
C ALA A 45 5.45 -6.97 -28.67
N LEU A 46 4.86 -7.62 -27.67
CA LEU A 46 5.52 -8.65 -26.86
C LEU A 46 5.90 -9.89 -27.68
N ALA A 47 5.03 -10.33 -28.60
CA ALA A 47 5.35 -11.42 -29.53
C ALA A 47 6.51 -11.06 -30.49
N GLY A 48 6.76 -9.77 -30.71
CA GLY A 48 7.85 -9.25 -31.53
C GLY A 48 9.22 -9.20 -30.83
N GLY A 49 9.28 -9.48 -29.53
CA GLY A 49 10.51 -9.53 -28.74
C GLY A 49 10.31 -9.05 -27.30
N PRO A 50 11.16 -9.51 -26.36
CA PRO A 50 10.97 -9.29 -24.92
C PRO A 50 11.42 -7.89 -24.51
N ALA A 51 10.65 -6.86 -24.86
CA ALA A 51 10.84 -5.51 -24.33
C ALA A 51 10.05 -5.35 -23.03
N GLU A 52 10.74 -5.65 -21.93
CA GLU A 52 10.56 -5.13 -20.57
C GLU A 52 9.22 -5.33 -19.84
N TYR A 53 9.19 -6.40 -19.04
CA TYR A 53 8.17 -6.63 -17.99
C TYR A 53 8.59 -6.13 -16.60
N GLY A 54 9.32 -5.00 -16.53
CA GLY A 54 9.71 -4.39 -15.26
C GLY A 54 8.52 -4.06 -14.35
N GLY A 55 7.37 -3.72 -14.94
CA GLY A 55 6.12 -3.44 -14.23
C GLY A 55 5.59 -4.61 -13.39
N MET A 56 5.78 -5.87 -13.83
CA MET A 56 5.28 -7.04 -13.11
C MET A 56 6.09 -7.33 -11.83
N PHE A 57 7.42 -7.25 -11.91
CA PHE A 57 8.28 -7.38 -10.72
C PHE A 57 8.00 -6.26 -9.70
N VAL A 58 7.69 -5.07 -10.20
CA VAL A 58 7.32 -3.91 -9.39
C VAL A 58 5.98 -4.14 -8.69
N GLN A 59 4.96 -4.67 -9.37
CA GLN A 59 3.69 -5.00 -8.73
C GLN A 59 3.80 -6.15 -7.71
N ALA A 60 4.62 -7.18 -7.97
CA ALA A 60 4.93 -8.21 -6.97
C ALA A 60 5.54 -7.61 -5.70
N ALA A 61 6.53 -6.72 -5.86
CA ALA A 61 7.14 -6.00 -4.76
C ALA A 61 6.12 -5.14 -4.01
N GLY A 62 5.17 -4.51 -4.73
CA GLY A 62 4.07 -3.76 -4.15
C GLY A 62 3.11 -4.61 -3.32
N ALA A 63 2.74 -5.80 -3.80
CA ALA A 63 1.91 -6.75 -3.05
C ALA A 63 2.61 -7.21 -1.76
N LEU A 64 3.92 -7.47 -1.82
CA LEU A 64 4.73 -7.78 -0.63
C LEU A 64 4.74 -6.60 0.34
N CYS A 65 4.96 -5.38 -0.13
CA CYS A 65 4.91 -4.17 0.68
C CYS A 65 3.56 -4.00 1.40
N LEU A 66 2.44 -4.38 0.76
CA LEU A 66 1.12 -4.33 1.37
C LEU A 66 1.01 -5.26 2.58
N VAL A 67 1.52 -6.49 2.48
CA VAL A 67 1.56 -7.44 3.61
C VAL A 67 2.43 -6.89 4.74
N LEU A 68 3.62 -6.37 4.41
CA LEU A 68 4.54 -5.82 5.40
C LEU A 68 3.93 -4.59 6.12
N ALA A 69 3.21 -3.73 5.39
CA ALA A 69 2.46 -2.61 5.96
C ALA A 69 1.42 -3.09 6.97
N ALA A 70 0.61 -4.06 6.55
CA ALA A 70 -0.50 -4.59 7.32
C ALA A 70 -0.04 -5.27 8.62
N VAL A 71 0.99 -6.12 8.53
CA VAL A 71 1.61 -6.81 9.66
C VAL A 71 2.34 -5.82 10.59
N GLY A 72 3.11 -4.89 10.02
CA GLY A 72 3.85 -3.90 10.79
C GLY A 72 2.92 -2.99 11.61
N VAL A 73 1.81 -2.55 11.03
CA VAL A 73 0.81 -1.73 11.73
C VAL A 73 0.11 -2.53 12.83
N LEU A 74 -0.29 -3.78 12.58
CA LEU A 74 -0.86 -4.65 13.61
C LEU A 74 0.11 -4.83 14.80
N ALA A 75 1.39 -5.05 14.53
CA ALA A 75 2.42 -5.20 15.57
C ALA A 75 2.58 -3.92 16.43
N VAL A 76 2.63 -2.74 15.81
CA VAL A 76 2.71 -1.45 16.53
C VAL A 76 1.48 -1.21 17.41
N VAL A 77 0.30 -1.52 16.88
CA VAL A 77 -0.99 -1.31 17.55
C VAL A 77 -1.19 -2.27 18.73
N THR A 78 -0.80 -3.54 18.56
CA THR A 78 -0.85 -4.55 19.64
C THR A 78 0.12 -4.22 20.76
N ALA A 79 1.35 -3.80 20.44
CA ALA A 79 2.33 -3.36 21.43
C ALA A 79 1.84 -2.19 22.29
N ARG A 80 1.10 -1.25 21.68
CA ARG A 80 0.51 -0.08 22.38
C ARG A 80 -0.84 -0.35 23.04
N ARG A 81 -1.37 -1.58 22.91
CA ARG A 81 -2.67 -2.01 23.45
C ARG A 81 -3.86 -1.09 23.09
N ARG A 82 -3.77 -0.30 22.02
CA ARG A 82 -4.81 0.63 21.56
C ARG A 82 -5.01 0.47 20.06
N GLY A 83 -6.26 0.44 19.60
CA GLY A 83 -6.58 0.27 18.18
C GLY A 83 -6.52 -1.17 17.66
N ARG A 84 -6.61 -2.19 18.53
CA ARG A 84 -6.47 -3.61 18.14
C ARG A 84 -7.42 -4.05 17.02
N VAL A 85 -8.68 -3.63 17.07
CA VAL A 85 -9.68 -3.95 16.05
C VAL A 85 -9.31 -3.38 14.67
N PRO A 86 -9.09 -2.07 14.49
CA PRO A 86 -8.65 -1.55 13.19
C PRO A 86 -7.28 -2.08 12.74
N GLY A 87 -6.39 -2.41 13.67
CA GLY A 87 -5.13 -3.10 13.32
C GLY A 87 -5.33 -4.51 12.79
N GLY A 88 -6.26 -5.29 13.38
CA GLY A 88 -6.62 -6.62 12.90
C GLY A 88 -7.32 -6.57 11.54
N LEU A 89 -8.20 -5.58 11.33
CA LEU A 89 -8.83 -5.34 10.04
C LEU A 89 -7.78 -5.03 8.96
N ALA A 90 -6.86 -4.09 9.23
CA ALA A 90 -5.77 -3.78 8.30
C ALA A 90 -4.94 -5.02 7.94
N ALA A 91 -4.61 -5.87 8.92
CA ALA A 91 -3.92 -7.13 8.68
C ALA A 91 -4.71 -8.06 7.74
N SER A 92 -5.98 -8.30 8.04
CA SER A 92 -6.82 -9.19 7.24
C SER A 92 -7.05 -8.68 5.82
N THR A 93 -7.40 -7.41 5.64
CA THR A 93 -7.61 -6.81 4.32
C THR A 93 -6.29 -6.74 3.54
N GLY A 94 -5.16 -6.53 4.21
CA GLY A 94 -3.85 -6.48 3.57
C GLY A 94 -3.42 -7.84 3.00
N VAL A 95 -3.65 -8.92 3.76
CA VAL A 95 -3.37 -10.30 3.29
C VAL A 95 -4.28 -10.68 2.14
N VAL A 96 -5.59 -10.40 2.25
CA VAL A 96 -6.55 -10.70 1.17
C VAL A 96 -6.21 -9.91 -0.10
N GLY A 97 -5.91 -8.62 0.04
CA GLY A 97 -5.55 -7.75 -1.09
C GLY A 97 -4.25 -8.19 -1.76
N ALA A 98 -3.21 -8.50 -0.98
CA ALA A 98 -1.95 -9.01 -1.52
C ALA A 98 -2.14 -10.35 -2.23
N GLY A 99 -2.94 -11.27 -1.67
CA GLY A 99 -3.27 -12.54 -2.31
C GLY A 99 -3.99 -12.34 -3.66
N ALA A 100 -4.99 -11.47 -3.71
CA ALA A 100 -5.70 -11.16 -4.95
C ALA A 100 -4.77 -10.54 -6.01
N LEU A 101 -3.91 -9.58 -5.62
CA LEU A 101 -2.94 -8.96 -6.54
C LEU A 101 -1.89 -9.96 -7.05
N LEU A 102 -1.42 -10.87 -6.19
CA LEU A 102 -0.48 -11.93 -6.61
C LEU A 102 -1.13 -12.93 -7.57
N LEU A 103 -2.42 -13.23 -7.40
CA LEU A 103 -3.16 -14.07 -8.35
C LEU A 103 -3.29 -13.40 -9.71
N VAL A 104 -3.65 -12.12 -9.75
CA VAL A 104 -3.70 -11.32 -10.99
C VAL A 104 -2.33 -11.32 -11.66
N LEU A 105 -1.28 -11.03 -10.90
CA LEU A 105 0.08 -11.03 -11.43
C LEU A 105 0.52 -12.40 -11.97
N GLY A 106 0.12 -13.49 -11.31
CA GLY A 106 0.37 -14.84 -11.79
C GLY A 106 -0.32 -15.14 -13.13
N VAL A 107 -1.54 -14.63 -13.32
CA VAL A 107 -2.25 -14.71 -14.61
C VAL A 107 -1.53 -13.89 -15.68
N GLU A 108 -1.15 -12.64 -15.38
CA GLU A 108 -0.41 -11.77 -16.29
C GLU A 108 0.93 -12.38 -16.72
N LEU A 109 1.69 -12.95 -15.77
CA LEU A 109 2.93 -13.68 -16.03
C LEU A 109 2.71 -14.89 -16.94
N THR A 110 1.60 -15.61 -16.75
CA THR A 110 1.27 -16.78 -17.57
C THR A 110 0.93 -16.35 -19.00
N GLN A 111 0.12 -15.29 -19.17
CA GLN A 111 -0.19 -14.73 -20.50
C GLN A 111 1.07 -14.24 -21.20
N ALA A 112 1.93 -13.51 -20.49
CA ALA A 112 3.21 -13.02 -21.00
C ALA A 112 4.11 -14.16 -21.49
N PHE A 113 4.21 -15.24 -20.71
CA PHE A 113 5.02 -16.40 -21.05
C PHE A 113 4.47 -17.15 -22.27
N VAL A 114 3.15 -17.33 -22.34
CA VAL A 114 2.47 -17.95 -23.49
C VAL A 114 2.74 -17.18 -24.78
N VAL A 115 2.71 -15.85 -24.73
CA VAL A 115 2.96 -15.01 -25.92
C VAL A 115 4.44 -14.97 -26.29
N ALA A 116 5.36 -14.94 -25.31
CA ALA A 116 6.80 -14.82 -25.55
C ALA A 116 7.45 -16.12 -26.04
N GLU A 117 7.02 -17.27 -25.51
CA GLU A 117 7.55 -18.60 -25.86
C GLU A 117 6.66 -19.34 -26.88
N GLY A 118 5.59 -18.68 -27.30
CA GLY A 118 4.62 -19.19 -28.26
C GLY A 118 5.22 -19.51 -29.62
N THR A 119 4.66 -20.51 -30.30
CA THR A 119 5.10 -20.91 -31.65
C THR A 119 4.19 -20.39 -32.75
N ASP A 120 3.02 -19.85 -32.40
CA ASP A 120 2.05 -19.26 -33.32
C ASP A 120 1.57 -17.89 -32.77
N PRO A 121 2.35 -16.81 -33.00
CA PRO A 121 2.08 -15.48 -32.45
C PRO A 121 0.63 -14.96 -32.56
N PRO A 122 -0.07 -15.06 -33.70
CA PRO A 122 -1.46 -14.59 -33.78
C PRO A 122 -2.44 -15.40 -32.92
N ALA A 123 -2.22 -16.71 -32.76
CA ALA A 123 -3.05 -17.55 -31.90
C ALA A 123 -2.76 -17.30 -30.41
N ASP A 124 -1.49 -17.13 -30.05
CA ASP A 124 -1.05 -16.90 -28.68
C ASP A 124 -1.47 -15.51 -28.16
N VAL A 125 -1.43 -14.47 -29.02
CA VAL A 125 -1.97 -13.14 -28.71
C VAL A 125 -3.50 -13.18 -28.54
N ALA A 126 -4.21 -13.92 -29.40
CA ALA A 126 -5.67 -14.06 -29.26
C ALA A 126 -6.06 -14.77 -27.96
N LEU A 127 -5.28 -15.78 -27.54
CA LEU A 127 -5.46 -16.46 -26.27
C LEU A 127 -5.19 -15.53 -25.07
N ALA A 128 -4.12 -14.73 -25.13
CA ALA A 128 -3.82 -13.75 -24.09
C ALA A 128 -4.92 -12.70 -23.94
N LEU A 129 -5.45 -12.19 -25.05
CA LEU A 129 -6.59 -11.26 -25.06
C LEU A 129 -7.85 -11.90 -24.47
N ALA A 130 -8.16 -13.14 -24.83
CA ALA A 130 -9.32 -13.85 -24.28
C ALA A 130 -9.24 -14.04 -22.74
N ILE A 131 -8.04 -14.24 -22.20
CA ILE A 131 -7.79 -14.31 -20.75
C ILE A 131 -7.85 -12.91 -20.11
N ASN A 132 -7.42 -11.86 -20.81
CA ASN A 132 -7.48 -10.48 -20.32
C ASN A 132 -8.94 -9.97 -20.24
N ASP A 133 -9.76 -10.33 -21.22
CA ASP A 133 -11.19 -10.01 -21.26
C ASP A 133 -12.03 -10.88 -20.30
N TRP A 134 -11.39 -11.80 -19.57
CA TRP A 134 -12.08 -12.72 -18.70
C TRP A 134 -12.62 -11.96 -17.47
N PRO A 135 -13.94 -12.00 -17.20
CA PRO A 135 -14.54 -11.18 -16.13
C PRO A 135 -13.90 -11.44 -14.76
N LEU A 136 -13.45 -12.67 -14.51
CA LEU A 136 -12.80 -13.06 -13.26
C LEU A 136 -11.49 -12.29 -13.02
N PHE A 137 -10.73 -11.99 -14.08
CA PHE A 137 -9.48 -11.23 -14.00
C PHE A 137 -9.74 -9.80 -13.50
N GLY A 138 -10.67 -9.10 -14.15
CA GLY A 138 -11.09 -7.75 -13.72
C GLY A 138 -11.68 -7.72 -12.30
N TRP A 139 -12.44 -8.76 -11.92
CA TRP A 139 -12.94 -8.92 -10.56
C TRP A 139 -11.82 -9.07 -9.52
N LEU A 140 -10.82 -9.93 -9.78
CA LEU A 140 -9.69 -10.14 -8.87
C LEU A 140 -8.85 -8.88 -8.72
N LEU A 141 -8.58 -8.17 -9.82
CA LEU A 141 -7.88 -6.89 -9.81
C LEU A 141 -8.65 -5.85 -8.99
N GLY A 142 -9.97 -5.72 -9.21
CA GLY A 142 -10.84 -4.84 -8.44
C GLY A 142 -10.83 -5.15 -6.95
N VAL A 143 -10.93 -6.43 -6.58
CA VAL A 143 -10.83 -6.89 -5.19
C VAL A 143 -9.48 -6.51 -4.58
N GLY A 144 -8.38 -6.72 -5.30
CA GLY A 144 -7.03 -6.37 -4.86
C GLY A 144 -6.88 -4.87 -4.57
N ILE A 145 -7.36 -4.01 -5.48
CA ILE A 145 -7.31 -2.56 -5.34
C ILE A 145 -8.19 -2.10 -4.16
N VAL A 146 -9.43 -2.57 -4.07
CA VAL A 146 -10.33 -2.21 -2.96
C VAL A 146 -9.75 -2.65 -1.61
N ALA A 147 -9.17 -3.84 -1.53
CA ALA A 147 -8.53 -4.34 -0.32
C ALA A 147 -7.28 -3.54 0.08
N LEU A 148 -6.46 -3.11 -0.89
CA LEU A 148 -5.34 -2.17 -0.65
C LEU A 148 -5.84 -0.86 -0.01
N LEU A 149 -6.86 -0.26 -0.61
CA LEU A 149 -7.47 0.99 -0.14
C LEU A 149 -8.03 0.87 1.28
N LEU A 150 -8.79 -0.18 1.55
CA LEU A 150 -9.32 -0.48 2.88
C LEU A 150 -8.21 -0.72 3.90
N THR A 151 -7.12 -1.39 3.51
CA THR A 151 -5.96 -1.64 4.37
C THR A 151 -5.29 -0.35 4.79
N LEU A 152 -5.04 0.55 3.85
CA LEU A 152 -4.42 1.86 4.13
C LEU A 152 -5.31 2.71 5.05
N PHE A 153 -6.62 2.71 4.81
CA PHE A 153 -7.58 3.41 5.67
C PHE A 153 -7.62 2.83 7.10
N CYS A 154 -7.73 1.51 7.23
CA CYS A 154 -7.75 0.83 8.53
C CYS A 154 -6.42 1.04 9.27
N ALA A 155 -5.30 1.03 8.56
CA ALA A 155 -3.99 1.33 9.12
C ALA A 155 -3.91 2.77 9.64
N ALA A 156 -4.38 3.75 8.87
CA ALA A 156 -4.45 5.15 9.30
C ALA A 156 -5.31 5.33 10.55
N LEU A 157 -6.48 4.69 10.61
CA LEU A 157 -7.36 4.70 11.80
C LEU A 157 -6.71 4.04 13.02
N ALA A 158 -6.02 2.91 12.82
CA ALA A 158 -5.32 2.22 13.89
C ALA A 158 -4.21 3.10 14.47
N LEU A 159 -3.42 3.75 13.61
CA LEU A 159 -2.35 4.66 14.01
C LEU A 159 -2.88 5.95 14.65
N TRP A 160 -4.01 6.50 14.19
CA TRP A 160 -4.69 7.62 14.84
C TRP A 160 -5.10 7.26 16.28
N ARG A 161 -5.68 6.08 16.51
CA ARG A 161 -6.06 5.60 17.86
C ARG A 161 -4.87 5.38 18.80
N THR A 162 -3.66 5.19 18.26
CA THR A 162 -2.44 5.14 19.08
C THR A 162 -1.88 6.51 19.44
N GLY A 163 -2.48 7.60 18.94
CA GLY A 163 -2.02 8.97 19.16
C GLY A 163 -0.75 9.35 18.39
N LEU A 164 -0.23 8.46 17.54
CA LEU A 164 0.95 8.72 16.68
C LEU A 164 0.64 9.74 15.58
N VAL A 165 -0.63 9.85 15.21
CA VAL A 165 -1.12 10.52 14.01
C VAL A 165 -2.32 11.37 14.39
N ARG A 166 -2.46 12.56 13.77
CA ARG A 166 -3.63 13.44 13.95
C ARG A 166 -4.76 13.03 13.00
N GLY A 167 -6.01 13.34 13.37
CA GLY A 167 -7.21 12.96 12.61
C GLY A 167 -7.26 13.46 11.16
N VAL A 168 -6.43 14.46 10.81
CA VAL A 168 -6.26 14.98 9.45
C VAL A 168 -5.83 13.89 8.46
N VAL A 169 -5.13 12.85 8.91
CA VAL A 169 -4.55 11.85 8.01
C VAL A 169 -5.53 10.76 7.60
N PRO A 170 -6.34 10.18 8.50
CA PRO A 170 -7.52 9.42 8.09
C PRO A 170 -8.42 10.21 7.13
N ALA A 171 -8.63 11.50 7.39
CA ALA A 171 -9.43 12.36 6.50
C ALA A 171 -8.79 12.52 5.11
N ALA A 172 -7.46 12.65 5.02
CA ALA A 172 -6.74 12.70 3.75
C ALA A 172 -6.86 11.39 2.94
N PHE A 173 -6.85 10.22 3.61
CA PHE A 173 -7.13 8.95 2.93
C PHE A 173 -8.56 8.89 2.41
N VAL A 174 -9.56 9.33 3.20
CA VAL A 174 -10.94 9.41 2.73
C VAL A 174 -11.05 10.36 1.53
N ALA A 175 -10.38 11.51 1.55
CA ALA A 175 -10.36 12.43 0.43
C ALA A 175 -9.77 11.77 -0.84
N ALA A 176 -8.66 11.04 -0.70
CA ALA A 176 -8.08 10.28 -1.81
C ALA A 176 -9.02 9.17 -2.34
N LEU A 177 -9.76 8.49 -1.46
CA LEU A 177 -10.80 7.53 -1.87
C LEU A 177 -11.97 8.19 -2.58
N LEU A 178 -12.35 9.40 -2.18
CA LEU A 178 -13.42 10.13 -2.85
C LEU A 178 -12.98 10.61 -4.24
N THR A 179 -11.69 10.91 -4.44
CA THR A 179 -11.19 11.28 -5.77
C THR A 179 -11.32 10.15 -6.80
N THR A 180 -11.33 8.87 -6.40
CA THR A 180 -11.54 7.76 -7.33
C THR A 180 -13.01 7.61 -7.79
N LEU A 181 -13.94 8.33 -7.15
CA LEU A 181 -15.35 8.35 -7.54
C LEU A 181 -15.66 9.45 -8.57
N ILE A 182 -14.70 10.34 -8.84
CA ILE A 182 -14.86 11.42 -9.81
C ILE A 182 -14.47 10.87 -11.18
N PRO A 183 -15.37 10.90 -12.19
CA PRO A 183 -15.01 10.50 -13.54
C PRO A 183 -13.95 11.46 -14.08
N MET A 184 -12.76 10.94 -14.35
CA MET A 184 -11.61 11.67 -14.91
C MET A 184 -11.15 10.96 -16.19
N SER A 185 -10.37 11.65 -17.02
CA SER A 185 -9.71 11.00 -18.16
C SER A 185 -8.73 9.94 -17.67
N ASP A 186 -8.51 8.89 -18.47
CA ASP A 186 -7.75 7.69 -18.05
C ASP A 186 -6.33 8.02 -17.54
N ALA A 187 -5.64 8.97 -18.21
CA ALA A 187 -4.32 9.44 -17.79
C ALA A 187 -4.35 10.14 -16.42
N VAL A 188 -5.41 10.88 -16.11
CA VAL A 188 -5.57 11.61 -14.84
C VAL A 188 -6.06 10.66 -13.73
N ALA A 189 -6.94 9.71 -14.08
CA ALA A 189 -7.45 8.68 -13.18
C ALA A 189 -6.35 7.72 -12.69
N ALA A 190 -5.30 7.48 -13.48
CA ALA A 190 -4.16 6.66 -13.07
C ALA A 190 -3.21 7.40 -12.09
N VAL A 191 -3.02 8.71 -12.27
CA VAL A 191 -1.99 9.47 -11.56
C VAL A 191 -2.53 10.21 -10.33
N VAL A 192 -3.70 10.83 -10.41
CA VAL A 192 -4.22 11.69 -9.34
C VAL A 192 -4.52 10.93 -8.04
N PRO A 193 -5.28 9.81 -8.05
CA PRO A 193 -5.53 9.04 -6.84
C PRO A 193 -4.25 8.48 -6.23
N SER A 194 -3.32 8.07 -7.09
CA SER A 194 -2.01 7.56 -6.74
C SER A 194 -1.17 8.58 -5.96
N VAL A 195 -1.11 9.83 -6.45
CA VAL A 195 -0.43 10.94 -5.75
C VAL A 195 -1.17 11.32 -4.46
N CYS A 196 -2.50 11.35 -4.48
CA CYS A 196 -3.34 11.66 -3.33
C CYS A 196 -3.21 10.61 -2.21
N LEU A 197 -2.90 9.36 -2.52
CA LEU A 197 -2.63 8.29 -1.55
C LEU A 197 -1.18 8.28 -1.04
N LEU A 198 -0.22 8.62 -1.91
CA LEU A 198 1.20 8.68 -1.54
C LEU A 198 1.49 9.73 -0.47
N LEU A 199 0.88 10.92 -0.58
CA LEU A 199 1.11 12.04 0.34
C LEU A 199 0.78 11.70 1.81
N PRO A 200 -0.42 11.18 2.14
CA PRO A 200 -0.74 10.75 3.49
C PRO A 200 0.04 9.49 3.92
N SER A 201 0.36 8.57 3.00
CA SER A 201 1.22 7.41 3.28
C SER A 201 2.65 7.80 3.67
N ALA A 202 3.28 8.70 2.93
CA ALA A 202 4.62 9.21 3.20
C ALA A 202 4.65 9.97 4.53
N TRP A 203 3.62 10.75 4.82
CA TRP A 203 3.49 11.44 6.09
C TRP A 203 3.34 10.45 7.26
N LEU A 204 2.55 9.38 7.10
CA LEU A 204 2.42 8.30 8.10
C LEU A 204 3.76 7.62 8.36
N ALA A 205 4.47 7.25 7.30
CA ALA A 205 5.79 6.64 7.39
C ALA A 205 6.79 7.55 8.11
N PHE A 206 6.81 8.85 7.78
CA PHE A 206 7.63 9.83 8.47
C PHE A 206 7.30 9.91 9.97
N ARG A 207 6.02 9.91 10.35
CA ARG A 207 5.59 9.93 11.76
C ARG A 207 5.94 8.67 12.52
N LEU A 208 5.92 7.50 11.85
CA LEU A 208 6.32 6.22 12.44
C LEU A 208 7.82 6.16 12.72
N LEU A 209 8.63 6.71 11.81
CA LEU A 209 10.08 6.74 11.89
C LEU A 209 10.62 7.85 12.80
N ARG A 210 9.86 8.93 13.01
CA ARG A 210 10.29 10.02 13.89
C ARG A 210 10.51 9.47 15.30
N PRO A 211 11.70 9.68 15.90
CA PRO A 211 11.93 9.35 17.30
C PRO A 211 10.85 10.02 18.13
N ALA A 212 10.19 9.26 19.01
CA ALA A 212 9.38 9.88 20.05
C ALA A 212 10.36 10.80 20.79
N ALA A 213 10.08 12.12 20.80
CA ALA A 213 10.81 13.04 21.65
C ALA A 213 10.76 12.40 23.03
N THR A 214 11.94 11.99 23.50
CA THR A 214 12.12 11.36 24.80
C THR A 214 11.36 12.25 25.76
N ALA A 215 10.29 11.73 26.36
CA ALA A 215 9.65 12.43 27.46
C ALA A 215 10.80 12.80 28.40
N ALA A 216 10.93 14.10 28.70
CA ALA A 216 11.94 14.58 29.63
C ALA A 216 11.90 13.64 30.85
N PRO A 217 13.06 13.18 31.35
CA PRO A 217 13.07 12.36 32.54
C PRO A 217 12.20 13.07 33.56
N VAL A 218 11.16 12.38 34.06
CA VAL A 218 10.40 12.85 35.20
C VAL A 218 11.45 12.99 36.29
N THR A 219 11.88 14.21 36.54
CA THR A 219 12.61 14.53 37.75
C THR A 219 11.58 14.33 38.85
N ASP A 220 11.61 13.15 39.47
CA ASP A 220 11.09 12.96 40.82
C ASP A 220 11.93 13.85 41.74
N GLY A 221 11.63 15.15 41.69
CA GLY A 221 12.09 16.10 42.69
C GLY A 221 11.25 15.83 43.94
N PRO A 222 11.87 15.53 45.10
CA PRO A 222 11.13 15.42 46.34
C PRO A 222 10.36 16.74 46.55
N ALA A 223 9.06 16.62 46.82
CA ALA A 223 8.24 17.76 47.20
C ALA A 223 8.95 18.53 48.34
N PRO A 224 9.06 19.87 48.28
CA PRO A 224 9.56 20.62 49.41
C PRO A 224 8.57 20.39 50.56
N VAL A 225 9.01 19.62 51.57
CA VAL A 225 8.34 19.53 52.86
C VAL A 225 8.34 20.94 53.40
N GLY A 226 7.13 21.53 53.46
CA GLY A 226 6.91 22.87 53.97
C GLY A 226 7.59 23.05 55.32
N ALA A 227 8.51 24.00 55.36
CA ALA A 227 9.05 24.52 56.59
C ALA A 227 7.93 25.10 57.46
N GLY A 228 7.96 24.71 58.73
CA GLY A 228 7.29 25.25 59.91
C GLY A 228 6.16 26.27 59.74
N ALA A 229 4.95 25.88 60.16
CA ALA A 229 4.03 26.82 60.79
C ALA A 229 4.36 26.89 62.29
N PRO A 230 4.65 28.08 62.87
CA PRO A 230 4.68 28.22 64.31
C PRO A 230 3.24 28.34 64.81
N ALA A 231 2.83 27.41 65.68
CA ALA A 231 1.64 27.57 66.50
C ALA A 231 2.09 27.80 67.94
N THR A 232 1.58 28.92 68.46
CA THR A 232 1.69 29.52 69.79
C THR A 232 1.52 28.58 70.97
#